data_AF-A0A841I1P8-F1
#
_entry.id   AF-A0A841I1P8-F1
#
_cell.length_a   1.000
_cell.length_b   1.000
_cell.length_c   1.000
_cell.angle_alpha   90.00
_cell.angle_beta   90.00
_cell.angle_gamma   90.00
#
_symmetry.space_group_name_H-M   'P 1'
#
loop_
_entity.id
_entity.type
_entity.pdbx_description
1 polymer ?
#
loop_
_entity_poly.entity_id
_entity_poly.type
_entity_poly.pdbx_seq_one_letter_code
_entity_poly.pdbx_strand_id
1 'polypeptide(L)'
;MTKPVSPEDRQKYDQVFMQVISSVQAEAQATRPQGSGAIAQMFHKEQVSTALQAAAALIAGWNAGQIDTRAIARGAGALRGLGLEDAAARLENLIRIDEV
;
A
#
# COMPACT_ATOMS: atom_id res chain seq x y z
N MET A 1 -7.14 -11.52 -5.65
CA MET A 1 -6.44 -12.81 -5.81
C MET A 1 -5.32 -12.78 -4.79
N THR A 2 -5.17 -13.83 -4.01
CA THR A 2 -4.18 -13.86 -2.92
C THR A 2 -3.02 -14.75 -3.33
N LYS A 3 -1.79 -14.36 -2.99
CA LYS A 3 -0.57 -15.16 -3.13
C LYS A 3 -0.20 -15.68 -1.75
N PRO A 4 -0.11 -17.00 -1.52
CA PRO A 4 0.34 -17.53 -0.23
C PRO A 4 1.81 -17.18 0.03
N VAL A 5 2.18 -16.98 1.28
CA VAL A 5 3.56 -16.74 1.74
C VAL A 5 3.92 -17.84 2.74
N SER A 6 5.11 -18.43 2.60
CA SER A 6 5.57 -19.46 3.53
C SER A 6 5.77 -18.88 4.95
N PRO A 7 5.65 -19.67 6.03
CA PRO A 7 5.95 -19.19 7.37
C PRO A 7 7.39 -18.66 7.52
N GLU A 8 8.35 -19.28 6.82
CA GLU A 8 9.76 -18.90 6.82
C GLU A 8 9.96 -17.54 6.16
N ASP A 9 9.39 -17.32 4.98
CA ASP A 9 9.45 -16.03 4.27
C ASP A 9 8.73 -14.94 5.04
N ARG A 10 7.58 -15.26 5.63
CA ARG A 10 6.85 -14.33 6.49
C ARG A 10 7.73 -13.87 7.65
N GLN A 11 8.39 -14.79 8.34
CA GLN A 11 9.26 -14.43 9.46
C GLN A 11 10.48 -13.63 9.00
N LYS A 12 11.09 -14.03 7.88
CA LYS A 12 12.28 -13.39 7.30
C LYS A 12 12.01 -11.95 6.84
N TYR A 13 10.86 -11.71 6.23
CA TYR A 13 10.55 -10.45 5.57
C TYR A 13 9.53 -9.57 6.32
N ASP A 14 9.07 -9.96 7.52
CA ASP A 14 8.08 -9.22 8.31
C ASP A 14 8.47 -7.76 8.51
N GLN A 15 9.72 -7.52 8.94
CA GLN A 15 10.22 -6.18 9.18
C GLN A 15 10.21 -5.33 7.89
N VAL A 16 10.63 -5.91 6.77
CA VAL A 16 10.67 -5.22 5.47
C VAL A 16 9.25 -4.87 5.03
N PHE A 17 8.33 -5.83 5.14
CA PHE A 17 6.92 -5.63 4.81
C PHE A 17 6.31 -4.49 5.65
N MET A 18 6.45 -4.54 6.97
CA MET A 18 5.92 -3.52 7.88
C MET A 18 6.53 -2.14 7.65
N GLN A 19 7.82 -2.07 7.32
CA GLN A 19 8.50 -0.81 7.00
C GLN A 19 7.95 -0.19 5.71
N VAL A 20 7.75 -0.99 4.65
CA VAL A 20 7.16 -0.49 3.39
C VAL A 20 5.76 0.03 3.63
N ILE A 21 4.91 -0.75 4.33
CA ILE A 21 3.53 -0.34 4.63
C ILE A 21 3.51 0.96 5.44
N SER A 22 4.32 1.05 6.49
CA SER A 22 4.37 2.24 7.35
C SER A 22 4.85 3.48 6.59
N SER A 23 5.85 3.33 5.71
CA SER A 23 6.35 4.41 4.84
C SER A 23 5.24 4.91 3.92
N VAL A 24 4.56 4.00 3.22
CA VAL A 24 3.47 4.32 2.30
C VAL A 24 2.32 5.05 3.01
N GLN A 25 1.95 4.60 4.22
CA GLN A 25 0.92 5.27 5.03
C GLN A 25 1.33 6.69 5.42
N ALA A 26 2.59 6.88 5.85
CA ALA A 26 3.11 8.20 6.23
C ALA A 26 3.15 9.16 5.02
N GLU A 27 3.63 8.69 3.86
CA GLU A 27 3.70 9.47 2.63
C GLU A 27 2.31 9.87 2.12
N ALA A 28 1.35 8.94 2.12
CA ALA A 28 -0.02 9.24 1.73
C ALA A 28 -0.65 10.32 2.63
N GLN A 29 -0.43 10.24 3.94
CA GLN A 29 -0.94 11.22 4.91
C GLN A 29 -0.25 12.58 4.81
N ALA A 30 1.01 12.62 4.36
CA ALA A 30 1.77 13.86 4.20
C ALA A 30 1.38 14.64 2.92
N THR A 31 0.65 14.01 1.99
CA THR A 31 0.25 14.66 0.73
C THR A 31 -0.73 15.80 0.94
N ARG A 32 -0.76 16.73 -0.02
CA ARG A 32 -1.72 17.83 -0.08
C ARG A 32 -2.55 17.72 -1.36
N PRO A 33 -3.79 18.26 -1.37
CA PRO A 33 -4.58 18.34 -2.59
C PRO A 33 -3.83 19.10 -3.68
N GLN A 34 -3.75 18.54 -4.90
CA GLN A 34 -3.06 19.15 -6.03
C GLN A 34 -3.85 20.32 -6.67
N GLY A 35 -5.14 20.47 -6.35
CA GLY A 35 -6.02 21.51 -6.87
C GLY A 35 -6.73 22.28 -5.76
N SER A 36 -7.16 23.50 -6.08
CA SER A 36 -8.00 24.32 -5.20
C SER A 36 -9.47 23.96 -5.33
N GLY A 37 -10.21 23.99 -4.22
CA GLY A 37 -11.67 23.82 -4.20
C GLY A 37 -12.15 22.53 -3.53
N ALA A 38 -13.44 22.49 -3.22
CA ALA A 38 -14.05 21.41 -2.42
C ALA A 38 -13.94 20.03 -3.09
N ILE A 39 -14.08 19.97 -4.42
CA ILE A 39 -14.01 18.72 -5.18
C ILE A 39 -12.59 18.13 -5.17
N ALA A 40 -11.56 18.96 -5.38
CA ALA A 40 -10.17 18.51 -5.30
C ALA A 40 -9.80 17.99 -3.91
N GLN A 41 -10.31 18.63 -2.84
CA GLN A 41 -10.15 18.15 -1.47
C GLN A 41 -10.88 16.83 -1.23
N MET A 42 -12.07 16.65 -1.81
CA MET A 42 -12.83 15.41 -1.67
C MET A 42 -12.10 14.23 -2.34
N PHE A 43 -11.67 14.41 -3.60
CA PHE A 43 -10.88 13.39 -4.30
C PHE A 43 -9.57 13.08 -3.57
N HIS A 44 -8.85 14.09 -3.09
CA HIS A 44 -7.64 13.89 -2.29
C HIS A 44 -7.92 13.03 -1.05
N LYS A 45 -8.96 13.36 -0.26
CA LYS A 45 -9.36 12.57 0.91
C LYS A 45 -9.74 11.13 0.56
N GLU A 46 -10.44 10.93 -0.55
CA GLU A 46 -10.81 9.59 -1.03
C GLU A 46 -9.58 8.75 -1.40
N GLN A 47 -8.60 9.36 -2.09
CA GLN A 47 -7.35 8.69 -2.43
C GLN A 47 -6.53 8.35 -1.18
N VAL A 48 -6.40 9.27 -0.22
CA VAL A 48 -5.72 9.01 1.05
C VAL A 48 -6.42 7.87 1.81
N SER A 49 -7.75 7.91 1.91
CA SER A 49 -8.53 6.85 2.58
C SER A 49 -8.32 5.49 1.89
N THR A 50 -8.35 5.45 0.56
CA THR A 50 -8.16 4.23 -0.23
C THR A 50 -6.75 3.65 0.00
N ALA A 51 -5.71 4.48 0.01
CA ALA A 51 -4.35 4.04 0.29
C ALA A 51 -4.21 3.45 1.71
N LEU A 52 -4.81 4.08 2.72
CA LEU A 52 -4.77 3.61 4.11
C LEU A 52 -5.57 2.30 4.31
N GLN A 53 -6.73 2.18 3.68
CA GLN A 53 -7.54 0.95 3.71
C GLN A 53 -6.82 -0.20 3.00
N ALA A 54 -6.16 0.06 1.87
CA ALA A 54 -5.32 -0.91 1.18
C ALA A 54 -4.15 -1.38 2.07
N ALA A 55 -3.45 -0.44 2.73
CA ALA A 55 -2.39 -0.76 3.68
C ALA A 55 -2.89 -1.65 4.84
N ALA A 56 -4.05 -1.33 5.42
CA ALA A 56 -4.65 -2.16 6.47
C ALA A 56 -5.02 -3.57 5.97
N ALA A 57 -5.58 -3.69 4.77
CA ALA A 57 -5.89 -4.98 4.15
C ALA A 57 -4.62 -5.80 3.88
N LEU A 58 -3.52 -5.14 3.49
CA LEU A 58 -2.22 -5.79 3.28
C LEU A 58 -1.61 -6.31 4.59
N ILE A 59 -1.70 -5.56 5.68
CA ILE A 59 -1.29 -6.04 7.02
C ILE A 59 -2.13 -7.26 7.42
N ALA A 60 -3.44 -7.21 7.23
CA ALA A 60 -4.32 -8.33 7.57
C ALA A 60 -4.00 -9.58 6.73
N GLY A 61 -3.77 -9.40 5.43
CA GLY A 61 -3.33 -10.48 4.54
C GLY A 61 -1.99 -11.08 5.00
N TRP A 62 -0.99 -10.22 5.22
CA TRP A 62 0.33 -10.65 5.67
C TRP A 62 0.26 -11.44 6.98
N ASN A 63 -0.58 -10.96 7.92
CA ASN A 63 -0.82 -11.64 9.18
C ASN A 63 -1.52 -13.00 9.03
N ALA A 64 -2.22 -13.21 7.93
CA ALA A 64 -2.82 -14.48 7.54
C ALA A 64 -1.91 -15.33 6.62
N GLY A 65 -0.66 -14.91 6.37
CA GLY A 65 0.28 -15.63 5.50
C GLY A 65 -0.04 -15.51 4.01
N GLN A 66 -0.59 -14.38 3.58
CA GLN A 66 -0.97 -14.14 2.19
C GLN A 66 -0.76 -12.68 1.76
N ILE A 67 -0.52 -12.46 0.48
CA ILE A 67 -0.45 -11.14 -0.14
C ILE A 67 -1.68 -10.95 -1.02
N ASP A 68 -2.55 -9.98 -0.71
CA ASP A 68 -3.68 -9.64 -1.57
C ASP A 68 -3.25 -8.69 -2.70
N THR A 69 -3.08 -9.26 -3.88
CA THR A 69 -2.71 -8.54 -5.11
C THR A 69 -3.73 -7.47 -5.51
N ARG A 70 -5.01 -7.61 -5.12
CA ARG A 70 -6.04 -6.57 -5.38
C ARG A 70 -5.89 -5.40 -4.43
N ALA A 71 -5.49 -5.66 -3.18
CA ALA A 71 -5.16 -4.59 -2.24
C ALA A 71 -3.91 -3.83 -2.71
N ILE A 72 -2.89 -4.54 -3.21
CA ILE A 72 -1.72 -3.92 -3.85
C ILE A 72 -2.14 -3.01 -5.01
N ALA A 73 -2.85 -3.54 -6.00
CA ALA A 73 -3.22 -2.76 -7.19
C ALA A 73 -4.08 -1.52 -6.85
N ARG A 74 -5.04 -1.66 -5.93
CA ARG A 74 -5.86 -0.53 -5.46
C ARG A 74 -5.04 0.51 -4.70
N GLY A 75 -4.18 0.07 -3.78
CA GLY A 75 -3.30 0.98 -3.02
C GLY A 75 -2.33 1.72 -3.93
N ALA A 76 -1.70 1.01 -4.87
CA ALA A 76 -0.79 1.60 -5.84
C ALA A 76 -1.51 2.62 -6.75
N GLY A 77 -2.70 2.29 -7.25
CA GLY A 77 -3.53 3.24 -8.00
C GLY A 77 -3.85 4.52 -7.21
N ALA A 78 -4.18 4.38 -5.93
CA ALA A 78 -4.46 5.53 -5.08
C ALA A 78 -3.23 6.40 -4.82
N LEU A 79 -2.07 5.78 -4.59
CA LEU A 79 -0.80 6.48 -4.43
C LEU A 79 -0.40 7.26 -5.68
N ARG A 80 -0.60 6.70 -6.88
CA ARG A 80 -0.41 7.43 -8.15
C ARG A 80 -1.35 8.62 -8.26
N GLY A 81 -2.61 8.46 -7.84
CA GLY A 81 -3.57 9.57 -7.74
C GLY A 81 -3.13 10.69 -6.79
N LEU A 82 -2.26 10.40 -5.82
CA LEU A 82 -1.64 11.37 -4.91
C LEU A 82 -0.30 11.92 -5.45
N GLY A 83 0.20 11.43 -6.58
CA GLY A 83 1.52 11.77 -7.14
C GLY A 83 2.69 11.01 -6.50
N LEU A 84 2.43 9.91 -5.79
CA LEU A 84 3.42 9.11 -5.09
C LEU A 84 3.82 7.86 -5.89
N GLU A 85 4.43 8.06 -7.07
CA GLU A 85 4.83 6.96 -7.97
C GLU A 85 5.82 5.98 -7.31
N ASP A 86 6.82 6.49 -6.58
CA ASP A 86 7.81 5.64 -5.90
C ASP A 86 7.21 4.82 -4.74
N ALA A 87 6.19 5.37 -4.07
CA ALA A 87 5.45 4.64 -3.05
C ALA A 87 4.59 3.54 -3.68
N ALA A 88 3.95 3.83 -4.82
CA ALA A 88 3.18 2.86 -5.59
C ALA A 88 4.07 1.68 -6.05
N ALA A 89 5.26 1.99 -6.59
CA ALA A 89 6.21 0.96 -7.03
C ALA A 89 6.71 0.08 -5.87
N ARG A 90 7.02 0.67 -4.71
CA ARG A 90 7.40 -0.09 -3.50
C ARG A 90 6.28 -1.02 -3.04
N LEU A 91 5.03 -0.54 -3.06
CA LEU A 91 3.87 -1.36 -2.70
C LEU A 91 3.65 -2.52 -3.69
N GLU A 92 3.83 -2.26 -4.99
CA GLU A 92 3.73 -3.29 -6.04
C GLU A 92 4.80 -4.36 -5.90
N ASN A 93 6.03 -3.97 -5.56
CA ASN A 93 7.13 -4.91 -5.36
C ASN A 93 6.92 -5.87 -4.18
N LEU A 94 6.02 -5.57 -3.23
CA LEU A 94 5.68 -6.50 -2.15
C LEU A 94 5.12 -7.83 -2.66
N ILE A 95 4.53 -7.89 -3.86
CA ILE A 95 4.07 -9.16 -4.44
C ILE A 95 5.22 -10.15 -4.67
N ARG A 96 6.46 -9.66 -4.81
CA ARG A 96 7.66 -10.45 -5.12
C ARG A 96 8.61 -10.55 -3.93
N ILE A 97 8.16 -10.20 -2.72
CA ILE A 97 9.01 -10.13 -1.53
C ILE A 97 9.65 -11.48 -1.17
N ASP A 98 8.98 -12.57 -1.51
CA ASP A 98 9.38 -13.97 -1.30
C ASP A 98 10.05 -14.61 -2.54
N GLU A 99 10.29 -13.86 -3.61
CA GLU A 99 10.94 -14.34 -4.84
C GLU A 99 12.47 -14.13 -4.85
N VAL A 100 13.04 -13.74 -3.70
CA VAL A 100 14.47 -13.40 -3.52
C VAL A 100 15.27 -14.56 -2.94
#